data_AF-A0A5C8LD00-F1
#
_entry.id   AF-A0A5C8LD00-F1
#
_cell.length_a   1.000
_cell.length_b   1.000
_cell.length_c   1.000
_cell.angle_alpha   90.00
_cell.angle_beta   90.00
_cell.angle_gamma   90.00
#
_symmetry.space_group_name_H-M   'P 1'
#
loop_
_entity.id
_entity.type
_entity.pdbx_description
1 polymer ?
#
loop_
_entity_poly.entity_id
_entity_poly.type
_entity_poly.pdbx_seq_one_letter_code
_entity_poly.pdbx_strand_id
1 'polypeptide(L)'
;MGKAKFTTKETHFSLDSSIQVILDPENLGSYQYAIESPEGPYQDTPFFDNLVPGVYTVYVKSEQGCGITSKKVSILGLMRFFTPNADGINDKWRILGKYEDNLRGTEVLIFDRFGKMLYQFNAERPGWDGNYNGKPMPSNDYWYIIRLKNNIEIKGHFTLKR
;
A
#
# COMPACT_ATOMS: atom_id res chain seq x y z
N MET A 1 31.05 -11.95 6.50
CA MET A 1 30.04 -10.98 6.06
C MET A 1 28.98 -11.73 5.27
N GLY A 2 27.71 -11.50 5.56
CA GLY A 2 26.58 -12.18 4.91
C GLY A 2 25.84 -11.24 3.95
N LYS A 3 24.90 -11.79 3.19
CA LYS A 3 23.96 -11.01 2.39
C LYS A 3 23.15 -10.05 3.27
N ALA A 4 22.75 -8.90 2.71
CA ALA A 4 21.93 -7.91 3.42
C ALA A 4 20.62 -8.54 3.92
N LYS A 5 20.29 -8.32 5.20
CA LYS A 5 18.94 -8.57 5.74
C LYS A 5 18.17 -7.26 5.80
N PHE A 6 16.94 -7.23 5.30
CA PHE A 6 16.17 -5.98 5.30
C PHE A 6 14.67 -6.22 5.39
N THR A 7 13.97 -5.19 5.83
CA THR A 7 12.52 -5.07 5.73
C THR A 7 12.16 -3.85 4.89
N THR A 8 10.87 -3.71 4.59
CA THR A 8 10.35 -2.62 3.76
C THR A 8 9.18 -1.99 4.49
N LYS A 9 9.00 -0.70 4.27
CA LYS A 9 7.83 0.06 4.72
C LYS A 9 7.22 0.75 3.52
N GLU A 10 5.95 0.48 3.27
CA GLU A 10 5.22 0.96 2.10
C GLU A 10 4.24 2.08 2.47
N THR A 11 4.09 3.07 1.59
CA THR A 11 2.88 3.90 1.52
C THR A 11 2.08 3.49 0.28
N HIS A 12 0.76 3.42 0.42
CA HIS A 12 -0.11 2.86 -0.61
C HIS A 12 -1.11 3.89 -1.16
N PHE A 13 -0.85 5.18 -1.01
CA PHE A 13 -1.77 6.19 -1.53
C PHE A 13 -1.48 6.47 -3.01
N SER A 14 -2.52 6.46 -3.84
CA SER A 14 -2.39 6.45 -5.31
C SER A 14 -1.54 7.56 -5.94
N LEU A 15 -1.29 8.67 -5.25
CA LEU A 15 -0.51 9.81 -5.75
C LEU A 15 0.82 10.02 -5.03
N ASP A 16 1.10 9.22 -4.00
CA ASP A 16 2.25 9.39 -3.11
C ASP A 16 2.62 8.06 -2.43
N SER A 17 2.56 6.99 -3.22
CA SER A 17 3.03 5.69 -2.81
C SER A 17 4.56 5.64 -2.85
N SER A 18 5.13 4.90 -1.91
CA SER A 18 6.57 4.83 -1.71
C SER A 18 6.97 3.50 -1.07
N ILE A 19 8.25 3.16 -1.25
CA ILE A 19 8.91 2.05 -0.56
C ILE A 19 10.14 2.62 0.13
N GLN A 20 10.20 2.44 1.45
CA GLN A 20 11.40 2.67 2.24
C GLN A 20 12.04 1.33 2.60
N VAL A 21 13.33 1.17 2.31
CA VAL A 21 14.13 0.02 2.72
C VAL A 21 14.70 0.26 4.11
N ILE A 22 14.57 -0.73 5.00
CA ILE A 22 15.08 -0.67 6.37
C ILE A 22 16.03 -1.83 6.55
N LEU A 23 17.33 -1.53 6.63
CA LEU A 23 18.37 -2.51 6.89
C LEU A 23 18.30 -3.02 8.33
N ASP A 24 18.58 -4.31 8.50
CA ASP A 24 18.84 -4.89 9.82
C ASP A 24 20.07 -4.23 10.47
N PRO A 25 20.04 -3.87 11.76
CA PRO A 25 21.20 -3.31 12.47
C PRO A 25 22.47 -4.17 12.43
N GLU A 26 22.35 -5.49 12.21
CA GLU A 26 23.49 -6.40 12.06
C GLU A 26 24.22 -6.27 10.71
N ASN A 27 23.64 -5.57 9.74
CA ASN A 27 24.28 -5.37 8.45
C ASN A 27 25.50 -4.46 8.60
N LEU A 28 26.65 -4.97 8.18
CA LEU A 28 27.90 -4.21 8.13
C LEU A 28 28.16 -3.72 6.71
N GLY A 29 28.67 -2.49 6.59
CA GLY A 29 29.09 -1.93 5.31
C GLY A 29 28.06 -1.00 4.66
N SER A 30 28.21 -0.83 3.35
CA SER A 30 27.48 0.14 2.54
C SER A 30 26.63 -0.62 1.52
N TYR A 31 25.45 -0.08 1.25
CA TYR A 31 24.45 -0.74 0.43
C TYR A 31 23.84 0.23 -0.56
N GLN A 32 23.56 -0.28 -1.75
CA GLN A 32 22.80 0.40 -2.78
C GLN A 32 21.48 -0.32 -3.03
N TYR A 33 20.49 0.44 -3.48
CA TYR A 33 19.11 0.01 -3.60
C TYR A 33 18.64 0.15 -5.05
N ALA A 34 17.88 -0.82 -5.53
CA ALA A 34 17.19 -0.74 -6.82
C ALA A 34 15.79 -1.34 -6.70
N ILE A 35 14.92 -1.00 -7.64
CA ILE A 35 13.64 -1.67 -7.83
C ILE A 35 13.56 -2.25 -9.24
N GLU A 36 12.74 -3.28 -9.40
CA GLU A 36 12.39 -3.97 -10.67
C GLU A 36 13.50 -4.85 -11.26
N SER A 37 14.73 -4.35 -11.43
CA SER A 37 15.86 -5.11 -12.00
C SER A 37 17.02 -5.30 -11.00
N PRO A 38 17.62 -6.51 -10.94
CA PRO A 38 18.85 -6.75 -10.18
C PRO A 38 20.10 -6.10 -10.82
N GLU A 39 20.02 -5.62 -12.06
CA GLU A 39 21.09 -4.88 -12.73
C GLU A 39 21.04 -3.37 -12.41
N GLY A 40 19.92 -2.88 -11.87
CA GLY A 40 19.71 -1.48 -11.51
C GLY A 40 18.67 -0.77 -12.38
N PRO A 41 18.63 0.57 -12.39
CA PRO A 41 19.62 1.48 -11.78
C PRO A 41 19.62 1.41 -10.25
N TYR A 42 20.83 1.48 -9.67
CA TYR A 42 21.05 1.54 -8.23
C TYR A 42 21.17 2.98 -7.75
N GLN A 43 20.65 3.25 -6.56
CA GLN A 43 20.77 4.51 -5.83
C GLN A 43 21.29 4.27 -4.41
N ASP A 44 21.91 5.28 -3.81
CA ASP A 44 22.46 5.20 -2.45
C ASP A 44 21.40 5.48 -1.37
N THR A 45 20.24 6.02 -1.76
CA THR A 45 19.15 6.32 -0.84
C THR A 45 18.19 5.12 -0.73
N PRO A 46 17.72 4.75 0.47
CA PRO A 46 16.83 3.61 0.67
C PRO A 46 15.35 3.98 0.44
N PHE A 47 15.04 4.91 -0.46
CA PHE A 47 13.69 5.47 -0.61
C PHE A 47 13.30 5.62 -2.08
N PHE A 48 12.17 5.02 -2.45
CA PHE A 48 11.55 5.11 -3.77
C PHE A 48 10.17 5.74 -3.61
N ASP A 49 9.89 6.83 -4.31
CA ASP A 49 8.62 7.55 -4.25
C ASP A 49 7.91 7.57 -5.61
N ASN A 50 6.74 8.21 -5.64
CA ASN A 50 5.92 8.37 -6.84
C ASN A 50 5.62 7.04 -7.55
N LEU A 51 5.55 5.96 -6.78
CA LEU A 51 5.32 4.63 -7.31
C LEU A 51 3.87 4.52 -7.75
N VAL A 52 3.67 4.04 -8.97
CA VAL A 52 2.32 3.60 -9.37
C VAL A 52 1.96 2.35 -8.57
N PRO A 53 0.66 2.09 -8.33
CA PRO A 53 0.23 0.82 -7.78
C PRO A 53 0.83 -0.36 -8.58
N GLY A 54 1.01 -1.51 -7.96
CA GLY A 54 1.64 -2.66 -8.62
C GLY A 54 2.54 -3.47 -7.72
N VAL A 55 3.30 -4.38 -8.33
CA VAL A 55 4.21 -5.28 -7.62
C VAL A 55 5.63 -4.94 -8.01
N TYR A 56 6.44 -4.62 -7.02
CA TYR A 56 7.85 -4.30 -7.17
C TYR A 56 8.71 -5.41 -6.57
N THR A 57 9.89 -5.61 -7.13
CA THR A 57 10.96 -6.35 -6.46
C THR A 57 12.01 -5.34 -6.03
N VAL A 58 12.25 -5.25 -4.73
CA VAL A 58 13.31 -4.42 -4.15
C VAL A 58 14.59 -5.24 -4.12
N TYR A 59 15.70 -4.64 -4.54
CA TYR A 59 17.04 -5.22 -4.50
C TYR A 59 17.94 -4.39 -3.60
N VAL A 60 18.70 -5.08 -2.75
CA VAL A 60 19.72 -4.49 -1.88
C VAL A 60 21.05 -5.14 -2.23
N LYS A 61 22.01 -4.33 -2.68
CA LYS A 61 23.34 -4.76 -3.12
C LYS A 61 24.39 -4.29 -2.14
N SER A 62 25.22 -5.20 -1.63
CA SER A 62 26.39 -4.84 -0.83
C SER A 62 27.52 -4.34 -1.72
N GLU A 63 28.13 -3.22 -1.35
CA GLU A 63 29.32 -2.68 -2.04
C GLU A 63 30.58 -3.50 -1.75
N GLN A 64 30.61 -4.25 -0.65
CA GLN A 64 31.72 -5.16 -0.30
C GLN A 64 31.67 -6.50 -1.04
N GLY A 65 30.81 -6.64 -2.07
CA GLY A 65 30.78 -7.84 -2.92
C GLY A 65 30.06 -9.05 -2.31
N CYS A 66 29.30 -8.88 -1.23
CA CYS A 66 28.56 -9.98 -0.58
C CYS A 66 27.28 -10.41 -1.34
N GLY A 67 27.03 -9.83 -2.52
CA GLY A 67 25.91 -10.17 -3.41
C GLY A 67 24.69 -9.28 -3.26
N ILE A 68 23.59 -9.71 -3.88
CA ILE A 68 22.30 -9.02 -3.92
C ILE A 68 21.26 -9.85 -3.15
N THR A 69 20.48 -9.20 -2.30
CA THR A 69 19.26 -9.74 -1.69
C THR A 69 18.05 -9.05 -2.32
N SER A 70 16.92 -9.76 -2.45
CA SER A 70 15.69 -9.16 -2.96
C SER A 70 14.45 -9.52 -2.15
N LYS A 71 13.42 -8.68 -2.27
CA LYS A 71 12.11 -8.87 -1.63
C LYS A 71 11.01 -8.34 -2.55
N LYS A 72 9.95 -9.13 -2.72
CA LYS A 72 8.76 -8.70 -3.47
C LYS A 72 7.83 -7.88 -2.56
N VAL A 73 7.33 -6.76 -3.06
CA VAL A 73 6.50 -5.79 -2.35
C VAL A 73 5.31 -5.41 -3.23
N SER A 74 4.15 -5.17 -2.63
CA SER A 74 2.95 -4.71 -3.34
C SER A 74 2.58 -3.30 -2.90
N ILE A 75 2.35 -2.42 -3.87
CA ILE A 75 1.80 -1.08 -3.67
C ILE A 75 0.34 -1.09 -4.13
N LEU A 76 -0.57 -0.83 -3.19
CA LEU A 76 -1.98 -0.61 -3.52
C LEU A 76 -2.19 0.85 -3.94
N GLY A 77 -3.27 1.14 -4.68
CA GLY A 77 -3.69 2.50 -4.99
C GLY A 77 -4.83 2.96 -4.10
N LEU A 78 -4.56 3.40 -2.87
CA LEU A 78 -5.61 3.80 -1.94
C LEU A 78 -6.00 5.26 -2.14
N MET A 79 -7.31 5.52 -2.03
CA MET A 79 -7.85 6.88 -2.04
C MET A 79 -7.65 7.53 -0.67
N ARG A 80 -7.11 8.74 -0.65
CA ARG A 80 -7.00 9.55 0.58
C ARG A 80 -8.35 10.11 1.01
N PHE A 81 -9.22 10.39 0.05
CA PHE A 81 -10.57 10.88 0.29
C PHE A 81 -11.49 10.51 -0.87
N PHE A 82 -12.80 10.63 -0.63
CA PHE A 82 -13.83 10.44 -1.63
C PHE A 82 -15.02 11.38 -1.34
N THR A 83 -15.84 11.66 -2.34
CA THR A 83 -16.92 12.66 -2.34
C THR A 83 -18.21 12.02 -2.85
N PRO A 84 -19.04 11.39 -1.99
CA PRO A 84 -20.28 10.74 -2.43
C PRO A 84 -21.39 11.78 -2.68
N ASN A 85 -21.26 12.55 -3.77
CA ASN A 85 -22.15 13.62 -4.22
C ASN A 85 -22.87 13.29 -5.55
N ALA A 86 -22.64 12.09 -6.10
CA ALA A 86 -23.22 11.57 -7.33
C ALA A 86 -22.83 12.34 -8.62
N ASP A 87 -21.65 12.97 -8.64
CA ASP A 87 -21.11 13.59 -9.84
C ASP A 87 -20.31 12.61 -10.74
N GLY A 88 -20.16 11.35 -10.30
CA GLY A 88 -19.41 10.31 -10.99
C GLY A 88 -17.91 10.30 -10.66
N ILE A 89 -17.41 11.26 -9.88
CA ILE A 89 -16.00 11.47 -9.57
C ILE A 89 -15.77 11.16 -8.09
N ASN A 90 -15.00 10.09 -7.82
CA ASN A 90 -14.67 9.67 -6.45
C ASN A 90 -15.90 9.47 -5.54
N ASP A 91 -17.03 9.02 -6.09
CA ASP A 91 -18.26 8.76 -5.33
C ASP A 91 -18.17 7.58 -4.36
N LYS A 92 -17.18 6.71 -4.56
CA LYS A 92 -16.95 5.54 -3.71
C LYS A 92 -15.49 5.47 -3.30
N TRP A 93 -15.27 5.16 -2.03
CA TRP A 93 -13.95 4.78 -1.56
C TRP A 93 -13.66 3.33 -1.95
N ARG A 94 -12.53 3.12 -2.63
CA ARG A 94 -12.10 1.81 -3.12
C ARG A 94 -10.59 1.74 -3.27
N ILE A 95 -10.09 0.54 -3.48
CA ILE A 95 -8.73 0.33 -3.98
C ILE A 95 -8.71 0.67 -5.48
N LEU A 96 -7.82 1.57 -5.87
CA LEU A 96 -7.53 2.00 -7.23
C LEU A 96 -6.46 1.10 -7.84
N GLY A 97 -6.49 1.02 -9.17
CA GLY A 97 -5.57 0.20 -9.96
C GLY A 97 -6.20 -1.11 -10.40
N LYS A 98 -6.05 -1.43 -11.69
CA LYS A 98 -6.50 -2.71 -12.26
C LYS A 98 -5.42 -3.77 -12.09
N TYR A 99 -5.24 -4.26 -10.87
CA TYR A 99 -4.36 -5.41 -10.61
C TYR A 99 -5.25 -6.62 -10.33
N GLU A 100 -5.96 -7.06 -11.36
CA GLU A 100 -7.05 -8.04 -11.26
C GLU A 100 -6.61 -9.34 -10.58
N ASP A 101 -5.36 -9.78 -10.79
CA ASP A 101 -4.84 -10.99 -10.15
C ASP A 101 -4.44 -10.81 -8.68
N ASN A 102 -4.08 -9.58 -8.25
CA ASN A 102 -3.62 -9.32 -6.88
C ASN A 102 -4.73 -8.91 -5.92
N LEU A 103 -5.84 -8.36 -6.43
CA LEU A 103 -6.98 -7.97 -5.60
C LEU A 103 -7.97 -9.11 -5.36
N ARG A 104 -7.90 -10.21 -6.12
CA ARG A 104 -8.71 -11.40 -5.91
C ARG A 104 -8.54 -11.97 -4.50
N GLY A 105 -9.66 -12.11 -3.79
CA GLY A 105 -9.69 -12.58 -2.41
C GLY A 105 -9.17 -11.53 -1.40
N THR A 106 -9.00 -10.28 -1.81
CA THR A 106 -8.70 -9.18 -0.89
C THR A 106 -9.98 -8.72 -0.21
N GLU A 107 -9.99 -8.81 1.12
CA GLU A 107 -11.10 -8.33 1.96
C GLU A 107 -10.80 -6.92 2.45
N VAL A 108 -11.81 -6.06 2.45
CA VAL A 108 -11.73 -4.68 2.92
C VAL A 108 -12.81 -4.46 3.97
N LEU A 109 -12.39 -4.00 5.14
CA LEU A 109 -13.25 -3.64 6.26
C LEU A 109 -13.10 -2.14 6.53
N ILE A 110 -14.21 -1.45 6.75
CA ILE A 110 -14.27 -0.01 7.05
C ILE A 110 -14.88 0.20 8.43
N PHE A 111 -14.30 1.12 9.19
CA PHE A 111 -14.66 1.40 10.58
C PHE A 111 -14.86 2.90 10.81
N ASP A 112 -15.71 3.25 11.78
CA ASP A 112 -15.76 4.59 12.34
C ASP A 112 -14.61 4.86 13.32
N ARG A 113 -14.55 6.10 13.83
CA ARG A 113 -13.53 6.56 14.78
C ARG A 113 -13.52 5.85 16.14
N PHE A 114 -14.58 5.11 16.45
CA PHE A 114 -14.70 4.34 17.69
C PHE A 114 -14.40 2.85 17.47
N GLY A 115 -13.99 2.47 16.25
CA GLY A 115 -13.68 1.09 15.88
C GLY A 115 -14.91 0.25 15.55
N LYS A 116 -16.10 0.85 15.40
CA LYS A 116 -17.28 0.10 14.94
C LYS A 116 -17.15 -0.16 13.45
N MET A 117 -17.23 -1.43 13.06
CA MET A 117 -17.28 -1.82 11.65
C MET A 117 -18.58 -1.31 11.01
N LEU A 118 -18.42 -0.60 9.89
CA LEU A 118 -19.52 -0.01 9.12
C LEU A 118 -19.78 -0.80 7.84
N TYR A 119 -18.72 -1.25 7.16
CA TYR A 119 -18.85 -1.85 5.84
C TYR A 119 -17.76 -2.89 5.60
N GLN A 120 -18.10 -3.91 4.82
CA GLN A 120 -17.19 -4.97 4.42
C GLN A 120 -17.46 -5.32 2.97
N PHE A 121 -16.40 -5.41 2.17
CA PHE A 121 -16.49 -5.81 0.77
C PHE A 121 -15.21 -6.50 0.30
N ASN A 122 -15.33 -7.30 -0.76
CA ASN A 122 -14.16 -7.77 -1.51
C ASN A 122 -13.72 -6.66 -2.48
N ALA A 123 -12.42 -6.44 -2.62
CA ALA A 123 -11.83 -5.42 -3.50
C ALA A 123 -12.27 -5.51 -4.99
N GLU A 124 -12.85 -6.63 -5.42
CA GLU A 124 -13.50 -6.81 -6.73
C GLU A 124 -14.84 -6.06 -6.86
N ARG A 125 -15.40 -5.54 -5.75
CA ARG A 125 -16.64 -4.77 -5.71
C ARG A 125 -16.35 -3.26 -5.87
N PRO A 126 -17.38 -2.45 -6.21
CA PRO A 126 -17.21 -1.01 -6.47
C PRO A 126 -16.73 -0.13 -5.30
N GLY A 127 -16.56 -0.67 -4.10
CA GLY A 127 -16.19 0.08 -2.90
C GLY A 127 -17.37 0.55 -2.07
N TRP A 128 -17.10 1.46 -1.13
CA TRP A 128 -18.07 2.02 -0.19
C TRP A 128 -18.50 3.42 -0.60
N ASP A 129 -19.80 3.68 -0.63
CA ASP A 129 -20.44 4.93 -1.03
C ASP A 129 -20.66 5.92 0.14
N GLY A 130 -20.17 5.60 1.33
CA GLY A 130 -20.34 6.44 2.51
C GLY A 130 -21.71 6.31 3.19
N ASN A 131 -22.50 5.28 2.88
CA ASN A 131 -23.74 4.98 3.57
C ASN A 131 -23.59 3.83 4.58
N TYR A 132 -24.28 3.92 5.71
CA TYR A 132 -24.40 2.85 6.70
C TYR A 132 -25.87 2.67 7.08
N ASN A 133 -26.40 1.45 6.93
CA ASN A 133 -27.82 1.13 7.16
C ASN A 133 -28.78 2.10 6.45
N GLY A 134 -28.47 2.44 5.19
CA GLY A 134 -29.28 3.33 4.35
C GLY A 134 -29.18 4.81 4.71
N LYS A 135 -28.33 5.20 5.68
CA LYS A 135 -28.13 6.60 6.07
C LYS A 135 -26.75 7.10 5.65
N PRO A 136 -26.64 8.35 5.18
CA PRO A 136 -25.35 8.96 4.87
C PRO A 136 -24.53 9.14 6.14
N MET A 137 -23.27 8.70 6.08
CA MET A 137 -22.30 8.95 7.14
C MET A 137 -21.75 10.38 7.05
N PRO A 138 -21.38 10.99 8.20
CA PRO A 138 -20.89 12.37 8.26
C PRO A 138 -19.52 12.54 7.58
N SER A 139 -19.21 13.77 7.17
CA SER A 139 -17.87 14.16 6.74
C SER A 139 -16.89 14.00 7.91
N ASN A 140 -16.01 13.02 7.81
CA ASN A 140 -15.06 12.65 8.87
C ASN A 140 -13.97 11.74 8.30
N ASP A 141 -13.00 11.41 9.13
CA ASP A 141 -12.08 10.32 8.87
C ASP A 141 -12.71 8.98 9.25
N TYR A 142 -12.38 7.96 8.45
CA TYR A 142 -12.77 6.57 8.60
C TYR A 142 -11.55 5.68 8.44
N TRP A 143 -11.56 4.53 9.11
CA TRP A 143 -10.42 3.62 9.13
C TRP A 143 -10.70 2.40 8.27
N TYR A 144 -9.64 1.83 7.71
CA TYR A 144 -9.75 0.57 6.98
C TYR A 144 -8.78 -0.47 7.52
N ILE A 145 -9.17 -1.72 7.34
CA ILE A 145 -8.28 -2.88 7.32
C ILE A 145 -8.45 -3.56 5.97
N ILE A 146 -7.36 -3.73 5.24
CA ILE A 146 -7.31 -4.49 4.00
C ILE A 146 -6.54 -5.77 4.29
N ARG A 147 -7.15 -6.92 4.03
CA ARG A 147 -6.55 -8.23 4.17
C ARG A 147 -6.28 -8.80 2.79
N LEU A 148 -5.00 -8.93 2.45
CA LEU A 148 -4.57 -9.56 1.22
C LEU A 148 -4.66 -11.10 1.34
N LYS A 149 -4.69 -11.80 0.21
CA LYS A 149 -4.78 -13.27 0.14
C LYS A 149 -3.68 -14.01 0.92
N ASN A 150 -2.52 -13.39 1.11
CA ASN A 150 -1.39 -13.92 1.87
C ASN A 150 -1.43 -13.56 3.37
N ASN A 151 -2.60 -13.17 3.90
CA ASN A 151 -2.82 -12.74 5.29
C ASN A 151 -2.04 -11.49 5.72
N ILE A 152 -1.51 -10.71 4.78
CA ILE A 152 -0.96 -9.38 5.09
C ILE A 152 -2.13 -8.43 5.37
N GLU A 153 -2.08 -7.75 6.51
CA GLU A 153 -3.01 -6.68 6.86
C GLU A 153 -2.38 -5.32 6.59
N ILE A 154 -3.09 -4.48 5.83
CA ILE A 154 -2.77 -3.07 5.61
C ILE A 154 -3.83 -2.24 6.31
N LYS A 155 -3.38 -1.31 7.16
CA LYS A 155 -4.25 -0.46 7.98
C LYS A 155 -3.99 1.00 7.67
N GLY A 156 -5.02 1.82 7.79
CA GLY A 156 -4.92 3.25 7.59
C GLY A 156 -6.28 3.93 7.70
N HIS A 157 -6.36 5.14 7.19
CA HIS A 157 -7.58 5.92 7.17
C HIS A 157 -7.74 6.70 5.86
N PHE A 158 -8.96 7.17 5.62
CA PHE A 158 -9.32 8.08 4.54
C PHE A 158 -10.41 9.05 5.02
N THR A 159 -10.59 10.14 4.29
CA THR A 159 -11.59 11.16 4.59
C THR A 159 -12.81 11.02 3.69
N LEU A 160 -14.00 10.98 4.27
CA LEU A 160 -15.26 11.23 3.55
C LEU A 160 -15.52 12.73 3.53
N LYS A 161 -15.72 13.33 2.34
CA LYS A 161 -16.06 14.75 2.19
C LYS A 161 -17.46 14.90 1.58
N ARG A 162 -18.26 15.83 2.09
CA ARG A 162 -19.57 16.24 1.57
C ARG A 162 -19.62 17.76 1.46
#